data_AF-A0A1R1IGZ8-F1
#
_entry.id   AF-A0A1R1IGZ8-F1
#
_cell.length_a   1.000
_cell.length_b   1.000
_cell.length_c   1.000
_cell.angle_alpha   90.00
_cell.angle_beta   90.00
_cell.angle_gamma   90.00
#
_symmetry.space_group_name_H-M   'P 1'
#
loop_
_entity.id
_entity.type
_entity.pdbx_description
1 polymer ?
#
loop_
_entity_poly.entity_id
_entity_poly.type
_entity_poly.pdbx_seq_one_letter_code
_entity_poly.pdbx_strand_id
1 'polypeptide(L)'
;MPADDLGVLSDELRSNARVDTNGEVSWHVRDAPAVLSELAEAGRVVLGVDIRDYDEVGAFLEIAWSVYRGADPVEAREAALSALAREELPGDWALITWQS
;
A
#
# COMPACT_ATOMS: atom_id res chain seq x y z
N MET A 1 -9.24 6.65 -6.20
CA MET A 1 -8.72 6.07 -7.46
C MET A 1 -7.34 5.47 -7.21
N PRO A 2 -7.24 4.18 -6.90
CA PRO A 2 -5.97 3.43 -6.94
C PRO A 2 -5.91 2.32 -8.01
N ALA A 3 -7.01 1.64 -8.36
CA ALA A 3 -6.96 0.50 -9.28
C ALA A 3 -6.57 0.84 -10.74
N ASP A 4 -6.97 2.00 -11.25
CA ASP A 4 -6.71 2.39 -12.65
C ASP A 4 -5.23 2.75 -12.92
N ASP A 5 -4.47 3.05 -11.86
CA ASP A 5 -3.05 3.45 -11.95
C ASP A 5 -2.09 2.28 -11.68
N LEU A 6 -2.61 1.07 -11.49
CA LEU A 6 -1.79 -0.12 -11.24
C LEU A 6 -0.84 -0.48 -12.38
N GLY A 7 -1.07 0.06 -13.59
CA GLY A 7 -0.24 -0.20 -14.76
C GLY A 7 1.23 0.26 -14.62
N VAL A 8 1.56 1.08 -13.62
CA VAL A 8 2.94 1.44 -13.30
C VAL A 8 3.71 0.32 -12.60
N LEU A 9 3.01 -0.67 -12.05
CA LEU A 9 3.60 -1.80 -11.33
C LEU A 9 3.88 -2.97 -12.28
N SER A 10 4.84 -3.81 -11.88
CA SER A 10 5.17 -5.09 -12.52
C SER A 10 3.95 -6.02 -12.57
N ASP A 11 3.92 -6.93 -13.55
CA ASP A 11 2.83 -7.90 -13.71
C ASP A 11 2.64 -8.74 -12.44
N GLU A 12 3.74 -9.08 -11.76
CA GLU A 12 3.72 -9.84 -10.51
C GLU A 12 2.98 -9.09 -9.41
N LEU A 13 3.38 -7.85 -9.11
CA LEU A 13 2.75 -7.06 -8.06
C LEU A 13 1.30 -6.69 -8.39
N ARG A 14 0.98 -6.47 -9.67
CA ARG A 14 -0.41 -6.32 -10.12
C ARG A 14 -1.25 -7.57 -9.87
N SER A 15 -0.71 -8.74 -10.17
CA SER A 15 -1.43 -10.01 -10.00
C SER A 15 -1.63 -10.39 -8.53
N ASN A 16 -0.75 -9.92 -7.65
CA ASN A 16 -0.84 -10.13 -6.19
C ASN A 16 -1.73 -9.09 -5.48
N ALA A 17 -2.22 -8.08 -6.19
CA ALA A 17 -3.09 -7.06 -5.63
C ALA A 17 -4.47 -7.64 -5.29
N ARG A 18 -4.95 -7.36 -4.08
CA ARG A 18 -6.36 -7.51 -3.71
C ARG A 18 -7.08 -6.20 -4.03
N VAL A 19 -8.06 -6.25 -4.92
CA VAL A 19 -8.92 -5.10 -5.26
C VAL A 19 -10.29 -5.30 -4.61
N ASP A 20 -10.65 -4.44 -3.67
CA ASP A 20 -11.96 -4.47 -3.02
C ASP A 20 -13.03 -3.77 -3.89
N THR A 21 -14.31 -3.98 -3.58
CA THR A 21 -15.45 -3.52 -4.40
C THR A 21 -15.52 -2.00 -4.59
N ASN A 22 -14.93 -1.23 -3.66
CA ASN A 22 -14.83 0.23 -3.71
C ASN A 22 -13.62 0.73 -4.54
N GLY A 23 -12.85 -0.19 -5.13
CA GLY A 23 -11.67 0.09 -5.94
C GLY A 23 -10.40 0.31 -5.11
N GLU A 24 -10.44 0.17 -3.79
CA GLU A 24 -9.25 0.17 -2.95
C GLU A 24 -8.37 -1.04 -3.24
N VAL A 25 -7.05 -0.84 -3.12
CA VAL A 25 -6.08 -1.86 -3.49
C VAL A 25 -5.15 -2.12 -2.32
N SER A 26 -5.11 -3.38 -1.91
CA SER A 26 -4.24 -3.84 -0.84
C SER A 26 -3.30 -4.94 -1.33
N TRP A 27 -2.14 -5.05 -0.69
CA TRP A 27 -1.19 -6.15 -0.90
C TRP A 27 -0.91 -6.83 0.41
N HIS A 28 -0.49 -8.10 0.36
CA HIS A 28 0.05 -8.72 1.57
C HIS A 28 1.27 -7.91 2.05
N VAL A 29 1.45 -7.77 3.37
CA VAL A 29 2.52 -6.96 3.97
C VAL A 29 3.93 -7.35 3.52
N ARG A 30 4.08 -8.58 3.02
CA ARG A 30 5.34 -9.12 2.45
C ARG A 30 5.67 -8.50 1.09
N ASP A 31 4.65 -8.12 0.32
CA ASP A 31 4.76 -7.57 -1.02
C ASP A 31 4.77 -6.02 -0.98
N ALA A 32 4.26 -5.43 0.11
CA ALA A 32 4.17 -3.99 0.29
C ALA A 32 5.50 -3.22 0.09
N PRO A 33 6.68 -3.69 0.59
CA PRO A 33 7.95 -2.99 0.33
C PRO A 33 8.31 -2.86 -1.16
N ALA A 34 7.99 -3.89 -1.95
CA ALA A 34 8.23 -3.87 -3.39
C ALA A 34 7.27 -2.89 -4.09
N VAL A 35 5.99 -2.91 -3.71
CA VAL A 35 4.98 -1.97 -4.24
C VAL A 35 5.37 -0.52 -3.95
N LEU A 36 5.75 -0.21 -2.71
CA LEU A 36 6.19 1.13 -2.33
C LEU A 36 7.40 1.61 -3.16
N SER A 37 8.31 0.69 -3.47
CA SER A 37 9.50 0.99 -4.27
C SER A 37 9.15 1.28 -5.73
N GLU A 38 8.36 0.41 -6.36
CA GLU A 38 7.94 0.60 -7.77
C GLU A 38 7.06 1.84 -7.95
N LEU A 39 6.17 2.15 -6.99
CA LEU A 39 5.40 3.39 -7.00
C LEU A 39 6.32 4.63 -7.02
N ALA A 40 7.32 4.66 -6.13
CA ALA A 40 8.25 5.78 -6.07
C ALA A 40 9.13 5.89 -7.32
N GLU A 41 9.57 4.76 -7.89
CA GLU A 41 10.30 4.72 -9.17
C GLU A 41 9.46 5.23 -10.34
N ALA A 42 8.14 4.97 -10.31
CA ALA A 42 7.17 5.53 -11.24
C ALA A 42 6.79 7.00 -10.94
N GLY A 43 7.42 7.64 -9.95
CA GLY A 43 7.17 9.02 -9.56
C GLY A 43 5.88 9.24 -8.77
N ARG A 44 5.24 8.18 -8.27
CA ARG A 44 4.03 8.26 -7.45
C ARG A 44 4.38 8.59 -6.01
N VAL A 45 3.63 9.53 -5.43
CA VAL A 45 3.82 9.90 -4.03
C VAL A 45 2.88 9.07 -3.17
N VAL A 46 3.44 8.22 -2.31
CA VAL A 46 2.68 7.45 -1.32
C VAL A 46 2.14 8.42 -0.27
N LEU A 47 0.82 8.45 -0.08
CA LEU A 47 0.13 9.33 0.86
C LEU A 47 -0.09 8.68 2.22
N GLY A 48 -0.16 7.36 2.25
CA GLY A 48 -0.38 6.62 3.49
C GLY A 48 -0.40 5.13 3.28
N VAL A 49 -0.26 4.44 4.41
CA VAL A 49 -0.43 2.99 4.52
C VAL A 49 -1.38 2.74 5.66
N ASP A 50 -2.40 1.96 5.40
CA ASP A 50 -3.32 1.44 6.40
C ASP A 50 -3.17 -0.08 6.46
N ILE A 51 -3.19 -0.66 7.66
CA ILE A 51 -3.07 -2.11 7.84
C ILE A 51 -4.45 -2.71 8.03
N ARG A 52 -4.72 -3.78 7.29
CA ARG A 52 -5.97 -4.53 7.32
C ARG A 52 -5.74 -5.97 7.76
N ASP A 53 -6.65 -6.46 8.58
CA ASP A 53 -6.79 -7.88 8.91
C ASP A 53 -8.16 -8.37 8.43
N TYR A 54 -8.17 -9.35 7.51
CA TYR A 54 -9.39 -9.85 6.89
C TYR A 54 -9.81 -11.17 7.56
N ASP A 55 -11.10 -11.31 7.87
CA ASP A 55 -11.66 -12.58 8.32
C ASP A 55 -12.02 -13.51 7.15
N GLU A 56 -12.49 -14.72 7.49
CA GLU A 56 -12.86 -15.76 6.51
C GLU A 56 -14.01 -15.36 5.58
N VAL A 57 -14.84 -14.38 5.97
CA VAL A 57 -15.96 -13.90 5.17
C VAL A 57 -15.62 -12.62 4.39
N GLY A 58 -14.39 -12.13 4.52
CA GLY A 58 -13.86 -10.97 3.81
C GLY A 58 -14.19 -9.62 4.45
N ALA A 59 -14.75 -9.60 5.66
CA ALA A 59 -14.79 -8.38 6.47
C ALA A 59 -13.38 -8.09 7.01
N PHE A 60 -13.10 -6.83 7.37
CA PHE A 60 -11.78 -6.47 7.87
C PHE A 60 -11.83 -5.43 8.98
N LEU A 61 -10.81 -5.48 9.84
CA LEU A 61 -10.41 -4.37 10.68
C LEU A 61 -9.35 -3.56 9.94
N GLU A 62 -9.48 -2.24 9.95
CA GLU A 62 -8.49 -1.33 9.35
C GLU A 62 -7.91 -0.40 10.42
N ILE A 63 -6.58 -0.24 10.39
CA ILE A 63 -5.84 0.65 11.27
C ILE A 63 -4.98 1.58 10.42
N ALA A 64 -5.22 2.88 10.56
CA ALA A 64 -4.39 3.90 9.94
C ALA A 64 -2.96 3.83 10.50
N TRP A 65 -2.00 3.44 9.67
CA TRP A 65 -0.65 3.08 10.13
C TRP A 65 0.37 4.17 9.88
N SER A 66 0.27 4.83 8.73
CA SER A 66 1.12 5.97 8.40
C SER A 66 0.43 6.92 7.44
N VAL A 67 0.79 8.20 7.57
CA VAL A 67 0.36 9.27 6.68
C VAL A 67 1.58 10.09 6.31
N TYR A 68 1.74 10.39 5.03
CA TYR A 68 2.73 11.30 4.50
C TYR A 68 2.04 12.52 3.90
N ARG A 69 2.53 13.72 4.22
CA ARG A 69 1.95 15.01 3.79
C ARG A 69 2.85 15.82 2.86
N GLY A 70 4.02 15.28 2.51
CA GLY A 70 4.91 15.91 1.56
C GLY A 70 4.54 15.58 0.12
N ALA A 71 5.46 15.85 -0.79
CA ALA A 71 5.26 15.68 -2.24
C ALA A 71 6.42 14.94 -2.92
N ASP A 72 7.44 14.49 -2.18
CA ASP A 72 8.58 13.79 -2.74
C ASP A 72 8.31 12.26 -2.74
N PRO A 73 8.33 11.58 -3.89
CA PRO A 73 8.10 10.14 -3.98
C PRO A 73 9.10 9.29 -3.18
N VAL A 74 10.36 9.71 -3.12
CA VAL A 74 11.42 9.00 -2.41
C VAL A 74 11.22 9.14 -0.90
N GLU A 75 10.98 10.35 -0.42
CA GLU A 75 10.69 10.57 1.01
C GLU A 75 9.41 9.83 1.44
N ALA A 76 8.38 9.84 0.60
CA ALA A 76 7.13 9.13 0.84
C ALA A 76 7.37 7.62 1.00
N ARG A 77 8.15 7.01 0.11
CA ARG A 77 8.56 5.61 0.19
C ARG A 77 9.32 5.32 1.48
N GLU A 78 10.34 6.11 1.80
CA GLU A 78 11.15 5.90 3.01
C GLU A 78 10.29 6.00 4.28
N ALA A 79 9.36 6.96 4.34
CA ALA A 79 8.44 7.09 5.45
C ALA A 79 7.50 5.87 5.59
N ALA A 80 6.98 5.36 4.47
CA ALA A 80 6.13 4.17 4.45
C ALA A 80 6.89 2.89 4.80
N LEU A 81 8.11 2.70 4.28
CA LEU A 81 8.98 1.58 4.63
C LEU A 81 9.37 1.61 6.11
N SER A 82 9.73 2.78 6.63
CA SER A 82 10.02 2.97 8.05
C SER A 82 8.80 2.64 8.91
N ALA A 83 7.58 2.95 8.44
CA ALA A 83 6.36 2.57 9.12
C ALA A 83 6.11 1.07 9.11
N LEU A 84 6.30 0.39 7.98
CA LEU A 84 6.15 -1.08 7.87
C LEU A 84 7.19 -1.84 8.69
N ALA A 85 8.37 -1.25 8.92
CA ALA A 85 9.43 -1.82 9.74
C ALA A 85 9.26 -1.58 11.25
N ARG A 86 8.14 -0.97 11.69
CA ARG A 86 7.78 -0.89 13.11
C ARG A 86 7.53 -2.30 13.66
N GLU A 87 7.18 -2.39 14.94
CA GLU A 87 6.85 -3.65 15.62
C GLU A 87 5.70 -4.41 14.93
N GLU A 88 5.18 -5.44 15.59
CA GLU A 88 4.14 -6.33 15.07
C GLU A 88 2.98 -5.57 14.40
N LEU A 89 2.78 -5.85 13.11
CA LEU A 89 1.69 -5.28 12.33
C LEU A 89 0.37 -5.89 12.81
N PRO A 90 -0.69 -5.10 12.96
CA PRO A 90 -1.98 -5.58 13.46
C PRO A 90 -2.79 -6.38 12.42
N GLY A 91 -2.20 -6.70 11.27
CA GLY A 91 -2.85 -7.40 10.17
C GLY A 91 -1.87 -7.72 9.04
N ASP A 92 -2.32 -8.58 8.12
CA ASP A 92 -1.49 -9.15 7.05
C ASP A 92 -1.55 -8.39 5.73
N TRP A 93 -2.39 -7.36 5.64
CA TRP A 93 -2.63 -6.61 4.41
C TRP A 93 -2.32 -5.12 4.57
N ALA A 94 -1.66 -4.54 3.59
CA ALA A 94 -1.38 -3.12 3.50
C ALA A 94 -2.24 -2.50 2.40
N LEU A 95 -3.19 -1.65 2.78
CA LEU A 95 -3.83 -0.68 1.88
C LEU A 95 -2.82 0.44 1.64
N ILE A 96 -2.43 0.64 0.39
CA ILE A 96 -1.47 1.69 0.02
C ILE A 96 -2.26 2.75 -0.73
N THR A 97 -2.17 4.00 -0.27
CA THR A 97 -2.79 5.15 -0.95
C THR A 97 -1.69 5.99 -1.59
N TRP A 98 -1.85 6.39 -2.84
CA TRP A 98 -0.87 7.21 -3.56
C TRP A 98 -1.53 8.24 -4.49
N GLN A 99 -0.73 9.18 -4.97
CA GLN A 99 -1.08 10.14 -6.01
C GLN A 99 -0.12 10.05 -7.20
N SER A 100 -0.67 10.32 -8.38
CA SER A 100 0.03 10.44 -9.67
C SER A 100 0.60 11.82 -9.93
#